data_AF-A0A519ME82-F1
#
_entry.id   AF-A0A519ME82-F1
#
_cell.length_a   1.000
_cell.length_b   1.000
_cell.length_c   1.000
_cell.angle_alpha   90.00
_cell.angle_beta   90.00
_cell.angle_gamma   90.00
#
_symmetry.space_group_name_H-M   'P 1'
#
loop_
_entity.id
_entity.type
_entity.pdbx_description
1 polymer ?
#
loop_
_entity_poly.entity_id
_entity_poly.type
_entity_poly.pdbx_seq_one_letter_code
_entity_poly.pdbx_strand_id
1 'polypeptide(L)' 'MKFYTMDEVMDEHLGPIGTPKRDTFEEELRLDLLGKAIKEARLQRNLTQQQLGELVGVQKAQISKLENSLTD' A
#
# COMPACT_ATOMS: atom_id res chain seq x y z
N MET A 1 -9.33 -33.51 6.42
CA MET A 1 -9.01 -32.06 6.53
C MET A 1 -9.52 -31.41 5.27
N LYS A 2 -10.23 -30.28 5.35
CA LYS A 2 -10.65 -29.52 4.17
C LYS A 2 -9.59 -28.45 3.88
N PHE A 3 -9.25 -28.28 2.61
CA PHE A 3 -8.37 -27.22 2.12
C PHE A 3 -9.22 -26.22 1.36
N TYR A 4 -8.85 -24.95 1.48
CA TYR A 4 -9.50 -23.84 0.80
C TYR A 4 -8.43 -23.04 0.05
N THR A 5 -8.79 -22.50 -1.10
CA THR A 5 -7.95 -21.54 -1.80
C THR A 5 -8.06 -20.17 -1.13
N MET A 6 -7.08 -19.30 -1.39
CA MET A 6 -7.17 -17.92 -0.91
C MET A 6 -8.39 -17.20 -1.51
N ASP A 7 -8.72 -17.47 -2.77
CA ASP A 7 -9.88 -16.86 -3.42
C ASP A 7 -11.19 -17.26 -2.74
N GLU A 8 -11.35 -18.52 -2.34
CA GLU A 8 -12.53 -19.00 -1.62
C GLU A 8 -12.70 -18.28 -0.27
N VAL A 9 -11.61 -18.13 0.48
CA VAL A 9 -11.62 -17.43 1.77
C VAL A 9 -11.91 -15.93 1.58
N MET A 10 -11.32 -15.32 0.56
CA MET A 10 -11.51 -13.91 0.24
C MET A 10 -12.95 -13.62 -0.21
N ASP A 11 -13.53 -14.47 -1.05
CA ASP A 11 -14.93 -14.37 -1.48
C ASP A 11 -15.88 -14.51 -0.28
N GLU A 12 -15.61 -15.44 0.64
CA GLU A 12 -16.42 -15.64 1.85
C GLU A 12 -16.40 -14.41 2.78
N HIS A 13 -15.26 -13.75 2.94
CA HIS A 13 -15.09 -12.69 3.93
C HIS A 13 -15.28 -11.28 3.36
N LEU A 14 -14.93 -11.04 2.11
CA LEU A 14 -14.95 -9.72 1.44
C LEU A 14 -16.03 -9.64 0.34
N GLY A 15 -16.53 -10.79 -0.10
CA GLY A 15 -17.40 -10.90 -1.27
C GLY A 15 -16.60 -11.12 -2.57
N PRO A 16 -17.30 -11.42 -3.67
CA PRO A 16 -16.67 -11.57 -4.98
C PRO A 16 -16.01 -10.25 -5.43
N ILE A 17 -15.13 -10.36 -6.42
CA ILE A 17 -14.47 -9.19 -7.05
C ILE A 17 -15.53 -8.18 -7.52
N GLY A 18 -15.31 -6.89 -7.23
CA GLY A 18 -16.24 -5.80 -7.58
C GLY A 18 -17.31 -5.51 -6.53
N THR A 19 -17.29 -6.17 -5.36
CA THR A 19 -18.11 -5.72 -4.23
C THR A 19 -17.45 -4.49 -3.59
N PRO A 20 -18.25 -3.51 -3.11
CA PRO A 20 -17.69 -2.32 -2.46
C PRO A 20 -16.74 -2.65 -1.30
N LYS A 21 -17.07 -3.69 -0.52
CA LYS A 21 -16.23 -4.12 0.61
C LYS A 21 -14.87 -4.63 0.15
N ARG A 22 -14.83 -5.46 -0.91
CA ARG A 22 -13.58 -5.98 -1.45
C ARG A 22 -12.78 -4.90 -2.14
N ASP A 23 -13.44 -4.05 -2.92
CA ASP A 23 -12.77 -2.97 -3.65
C ASP A 23 -12.08 -1.99 -2.69
N THR A 24 -12.76 -1.59 -1.59
CA THR A 24 -12.14 -0.75 -0.55
C THR A 24 -10.95 -1.45 0.11
N PHE A 25 -11.09 -2.73 0.47
CA PHE A 25 -9.98 -3.50 1.07
C PHE A 25 -8.77 -3.59 0.12
N GLU A 26 -9.01 -3.90 -1.16
CA GLU A 26 -7.95 -4.01 -2.16
C GLU A 26 -7.31 -2.67 -2.48
N GLU A 27 -8.07 -1.56 -2.43
CA GLU A 27 -7.55 -0.20 -2.59
C GLU A 27 -6.62 0.18 -1.43
N GLU A 28 -7.05 -0.03 -0.18
CA GLU A 28 -6.22 0.19 1.00
C GLU A 28 -4.93 -0.63 0.93
N LEU A 29 -5.05 -1.92 0.59
CA LEU A 29 -3.89 -2.80 0.43
C LEU A 29 -2.95 -2.30 -0.67
N ARG A 30 -3.49 -1.82 -1.80
CA ARG A 30 -2.67 -1.28 -2.90
C ARG A 30 -1.90 -0.04 -2.47
N LEU A 31 -2.52 0.86 -1.70
CA LEU A 31 -1.86 2.06 -1.18
C LEU A 31 -0.72 1.69 -0.23
N ASP A 32 -0.93 0.71 0.65
CA ASP A 32 0.09 0.19 1.55
C ASP A 32 1.29 -0.41 0.81
N LEU A 33 1.01 -1.23 -0.22
CA LEU A 33 2.07 -1.83 -1.05
C LEU A 33 2.85 -0.77 -1.82
N LEU A 34 2.17 0.26 -2.32
CA LEU A 34 2.81 1.38 -3.01
C LEU A 34 3.75 2.16 -2.08
N GLY A 35 3.32 2.47 -0.86
CA GLY A 35 4.15 3.14 0.14
C GLY A 35 5.42 2.36 0.47
N LYS A 36 5.31 1.03 0.62
CA LYS A 36 6.46 0.12 0.83
C LYS A 36 7.40 0.11 -0.37
N ALA A 37 6.88 -0.01 -1.60
CA ALA A 37 7.68 -0.01 -2.82
C ALA A 37 8.46 1.29 -3.00
N ILE A 38 7.86 2.44 -2.69
CA ILE A 38 8.52 3.75 -2.71
C ILE A 38 9.66 3.79 -1.69
N LYS A 39 9.42 3.33 -0.46
CA LYS A 39 10.42 3.25 0.60
C LYS A 39 11.61 2.38 0.19
N GLU A 40 11.36 1.21 -0.39
CA GLU A 40 12.39 0.31 -0.90
C GLU A 40 13.24 0.98 -1.99
N ALA A 41 12.59 1.56 -3.00
CA ALA A 41 13.27 2.25 -4.09
C ALA A 41 14.12 3.44 -3.58
N ARG A 42 13.61 4.18 -2.58
CA ARG A 42 14.33 5.28 -1.93
C ARG A 42 15.61 4.78 -1.24
N LEU A 43 15.50 3.70 -0.48
CA LEU A 43 16.62 3.10 0.26
C LEU A 43 17.66 2.51 -0.69
N GLN A 44 17.24 1.84 -1.78
CA GLN A 44 18.16 1.32 -2.82
C GLN A 44 18.98 2.44 -3.48
N ARG A 45 18.42 3.65 -3.55
CA ARG A 45 19.09 4.85 -4.06
C ARG A 45 19.86 5.65 -2.99
N ASN A 46 19.91 5.15 -1.75
CA ASN A 46 20.54 5.81 -0.59
C ASN A 46 20.01 7.23 -0.33
N LEU A 47 18.71 7.47 -0.57
CA LEU A 47 18.09 8.78 -0.37
C LEU A 47 17.40 8.88 1.00
N THR A 48 17.47 10.06 1.61
CA THR A 48 16.57 10.42 2.71
C THR A 48 15.17 10.76 2.19
N GLN A 49 14.15 10.74 3.05
CA GLN A 49 12.79 11.15 2.66
C GLN A 49 12.73 12.61 2.18
N GLN A 50 13.59 13.48 2.74
CA GLN A 50 13.69 14.87 2.30
C GLN A 50 14.25 14.95 0.88
N GLN A 51 15.35 14.24 0.59
CA GLN A 51 15.94 14.22 -0.75
C GLN A 51 15.00 13.62 -1.80
N LEU A 52 14.24 12.58 -1.44
CA LEU A 52 13.20 12.07 -2.33
C LEU A 52 12.11 13.13 -2.56
N GLY A 53 11.66 13.81 -1.50
CA GLY A 53 10.68 14.88 -1.60
C GLY A 53 11.12 16.01 -2.52
N GLU A 54 12.36 16.48 -2.36
CA GLU A 54 12.98 17.50 -3.22
C GLU A 54 13.05 17.05 -4.69
N LEU A 55 13.37 15.78 -4.94
CA LEU A 55 13.45 15.21 -6.29
C LEU A 55 12.10 15.16 -7.02
N VAL A 56 11.01 14.87 -6.30
CA VAL A 56 9.66 14.71 -6.89
C VAL A 56 8.76 15.93 -6.67
N GLY A 57 9.27 16.97 -6.01
CA GLY A 57 8.55 18.23 -5.78
C GLY A 57 7.48 18.16 -4.68
N VAL A 58 7.68 17.34 -3.64
CA VAL A 58 6.76 17.23 -2.50
C VAL A 58 7.49 17.38 -1.16
N GLN A 59 6.74 17.67 -0.10
CA GLN A 59 7.34 17.85 1.23
C GLN A 59 7.72 16.51 1.85
N LYS A 60 8.79 16.49 2.67
CA LYS A 60 9.20 15.32 3.48
C LYS A 60 8.02 14.71 4.24
N ALA A 61 7.15 15.53 4.82
CA ALA A 61 5.99 15.07 5.58
C ALA A 61 5.03 14.22 4.72
N GLN A 62 4.86 14.56 3.44
CA GLN A 62 4.02 13.80 2.51
C GLN A 62 4.65 12.44 2.17
N ILE A 63 5.97 12.39 1.92
CA ILE A 63 6.71 11.13 1.75
C ILE A 63 6.60 10.27 3.02
N SER A 64 6.73 10.89 4.19
CA SER A 64 6.63 10.19 5.47
C SER A 64 5.24 9.61 5.71
N LYS A 65 4.17 10.33 5.38
CA LYS A 65 2.80 9.81 5.47
C LYS A 65 2.61 8.62 4.52
N LEU A 66 3.04 8.76 3.27
CA LEU A 66 2.93 7.76 2.22
C LEU A 66 3.69 6.46 2.54
N GLU A 67 4.95 6.55 2.98
CA GLU A 67 5.80 5.38 3.25
C GLU A 67 5.41 4.61 4.53
N ASN A 68 4.64 5.22 5.42
CA ASN A 68 4.27 4.62 6.71
C ASN A 68 2.79 4.25 6.80
N SER A 69 2.04 4.32 5.70
CA SER A 69 0.62 3.94 5.67
C SER A 69 -0.21 4.63 6.75
N LEU A 70 0.16 5.85 7.14
CA LEU A 70 -0.61 6.63 8.11
C LEU A 70 -1.79 7.23 7.36
N THR A 71 -2.90 6.49 7.30
CA THR A 71 -4.23 7.04 7.11
C THR A 71 -4.60 7.77 8.39
N ASP A 72 -4.77 9.11 8.32
CA ASP A 72 -5.42 9.89 9.39
C ASP A 72 -6.85 9.37 9.65
#